data_AF-A0A7S0QVP1-F1
#
_entry.id   AF-A0A7S0QVP1-F1
#
_cell.length_a   1.000
_cell.length_b   1.000
_cell.length_c   1.000
_cell.angle_alpha   90.00
_cell.angle_beta   90.00
_cell.angle_gamma   90.00
#
_symmetry.space_group_name_H-M   'P 1'
#
loop_
_entity.id
_entity.type
_entity.pdbx_description
1 polymer ?
#
loop_
_entity_poly.entity_id
_entity_poly.type
_entity_poly.pdbx_seq_one_letter_code
_entity_poly.pdbx_strand_id
1 'polypeptide(L)'
;MAHSHFKTGANIDRLVAQNEQYHAANQYANTNKRMEQLASWHSGKYRELKCPTQLMKGYDIDANNTGKAQELHHEMALELKYAAKELCILRRAKLKSLLENERLQHEAELNSMGLAIQKDLF
;
A
#
# COMPACT_ATOMS: atom_id res chain seq x y z
N MET A 1 -34.56 51.41 52.48
CA MET A 1 -34.83 50.69 51.22
C MET A 1 -33.70 51.01 50.26
N ALA A 2 -32.84 50.03 49.95
CA ALA A 2 -31.69 50.25 49.07
C ALA A 2 -32.15 50.13 47.61
N HIS A 3 -32.14 51.24 46.87
CA HIS A 3 -32.40 51.22 45.44
C HIS A 3 -31.22 50.55 44.71
N SER A 4 -31.47 49.43 44.05
CA SER A 4 -30.49 48.77 43.19
C SER A 4 -30.18 49.68 41.99
N HIS A 5 -29.02 50.31 42.01
CA HIS A 5 -28.50 51.04 40.86
C HIS A 5 -28.21 50.06 39.73
N PHE A 6 -29.08 50.02 38.71
CA PHE A 6 -28.75 49.40 37.43
C PHE A 6 -27.57 50.18 36.81
N LYS A 7 -26.40 49.55 36.71
CA LYS A 7 -25.29 50.11 35.93
C LYS A 7 -25.67 50.08 34.45
N THR A 8 -26.02 51.24 33.92
CA THR A 8 -26.15 51.48 32.48
C THR A 8 -24.86 51.03 31.78
N GLY A 9 -24.97 50.09 30.83
CA GLY A 9 -23.84 49.53 30.09
C GLY A 9 -23.48 48.07 30.41
N ALA A 10 -23.88 47.52 31.57
CA ALA A 10 -23.47 46.16 31.97
C ALA A 10 -23.95 45.05 31.00
N ASN A 11 -25.09 45.23 30.34
CA ASN A 11 -25.57 44.31 29.31
C ASN A 11 -24.76 44.42 28.00
N ILE A 12 -24.28 45.63 27.68
CA ILE A 12 -23.45 45.89 26.50
C ILE A 12 -22.08 45.26 26.71
N ASP A 13 -21.47 45.46 27.88
CA ASP A 13 -20.17 44.88 28.23
C ASP A 13 -20.20 43.35 28.19
N ARG A 14 -21.28 42.73 28.69
CA ARG A 14 -21.49 41.28 28.57
C ARG A 14 -21.59 40.81 27.13
N LEU A 15 -22.32 41.54 26.28
CA LEU A 15 -22.49 41.20 24.88
C LEU A 15 -21.18 41.34 24.10
N VAL A 16 -20.39 42.38 24.38
CA VAL A 16 -19.06 42.60 23.81
C VAL A 16 -18.12 41.46 24.21
N ALA A 17 -18.06 41.13 25.50
CA ALA A 17 -17.23 40.02 25.98
C ALA A 17 -17.63 38.68 25.35
N GLN A 18 -18.92 38.44 25.18
CA GLN A 18 -19.43 37.22 24.54
C GLN A 18 -19.09 37.18 23.03
N ASN A 19 -19.18 38.31 22.34
CA ASN A 19 -18.78 38.42 20.93
C ASN A 19 -17.28 38.23 20.74
N GLU A 20 -16.45 38.79 21.61
CA GLU A 20 -14.99 38.58 21.59
C GLU A 20 -14.63 37.11 21.81
N GLN A 21 -15.31 36.42 22.74
CA GLN A 21 -15.13 34.99 22.95
C GLN A 21 -15.48 34.18 21.70
N TYR A 22 -16.63 34.43 21.06
CA TYR A 22 -17.00 33.75 19.83
C TYR A 22 -16.06 34.07 18.66
N HIS A 23 -15.57 35.31 18.59
CA HIS A 23 -14.59 35.70 17.58
C HIS A 23 -13.27 34.94 17.75
N ALA A 24 -12.76 34.85 18.98
CA ALA A 24 -11.53 34.11 19.27
C ALA A 24 -11.70 32.61 18.96
N ALA A 25 -12.83 32.01 19.36
CA ALA A 25 -13.15 30.62 19.07
C ALA A 25 -13.25 30.34 17.55
N ASN A 26 -13.87 31.25 16.78
CA ASN A 26 -13.97 31.12 15.32
C ASN A 26 -12.60 31.23 14.64
N GLN A 27 -11.72 32.11 15.10
CA GLN A 27 -10.36 32.20 14.56
C GLN A 27 -9.60 30.89 14.78
N TYR A 28 -9.66 30.33 16.00
CA TYR A 28 -9.03 29.06 16.33
C TYR A 28 -9.61 27.87 15.53
N ALA A 29 -10.94 27.82 15.36
CA ALA A 29 -11.57 26.78 14.54
C ALA A 29 -11.12 26.86 13.07
N ASN A 30 -10.95 28.08 12.53
CA ASN A 30 -10.48 28.28 11.17
C ASN A 30 -9.01 27.88 10.99
N THR A 31 -8.14 28.12 11.99
CA THR A 31 -6.75 27.64 11.94
C THR A 31 -6.69 26.12 11.97
N ASN A 32 -7.49 25.48 12.83
CA ASN A 32 -7.52 24.02 12.91
C ASN A 32 -8.02 23.38 11.62
N LYS A 33 -9.08 23.91 11.00
CA LYS A 33 -9.56 23.42 9.70
C LYS A 33 -8.48 23.48 8.61
N ARG A 34 -7.67 24.54 8.57
CA ARG A 34 -6.57 24.66 7.60
C ARG A 34 -5.48 23.62 7.87
N MET A 35 -5.15 23.37 9.14
CA MET A 35 -4.18 22.33 9.51
C MET A 35 -4.68 20.93 9.17
N GLU A 36 -5.95 20.63 9.41
CA GLU A 36 -6.58 19.36 9.03
C GLU A 36 -6.56 19.14 7.51
N GLN A 37 -6.90 20.18 6.74
CA GLN A 37 -6.82 20.13 5.27
C GLN A 37 -5.40 19.86 4.79
N LEU A 38 -4.40 20.54 5.37
CA LEU A 38 -3.00 20.35 5.01
C LEU A 38 -2.50 18.94 5.39
N ALA A 39 -2.84 18.45 6.58
CA ALA A 39 -2.50 17.12 7.04
C ALA A 39 -3.16 16.03 6.18
N SER A 40 -4.41 16.23 5.78
CA SER A 40 -5.14 15.34 4.86
C SER A 40 -4.47 15.32 3.48
N TRP A 41 -4.12 16.49 2.93
CA TRP A 41 -3.42 16.59 1.65
C TRP A 41 -2.06 15.90 1.68
N HIS A 42 -1.25 16.13 2.73
CA HIS A 42 0.03 15.44 2.89
C HIS A 42 -0.16 13.92 3.00
N SER A 43 -1.14 13.46 3.77
CA SER A 43 -1.42 12.03 3.93
C SER A 43 -1.86 11.39 2.60
N GLY A 44 -2.68 12.07 1.82
CA GLY A 44 -3.07 11.64 0.47
C GLY A 44 -1.86 11.57 -0.47
N LYS A 45 -1.01 12.59 -0.50
CA LYS A 45 0.20 12.62 -1.32
C LYS A 45 1.21 11.54 -0.91
N TYR A 46 1.40 11.32 0.39
CA TYR A 46 2.26 10.23 0.88
C TYR A 46 1.71 8.85 0.51
N ARG A 47 0.38 8.66 0.49
CA ARG A 47 -0.25 7.42 0.03
C ARG A 47 0.00 7.20 -1.48
N GLU A 48 -0.17 8.24 -2.29
CA GLU A 48 0.11 8.20 -3.74
C GLU A 48 1.61 7.92 -4.02
N LEU A 49 2.53 8.58 -3.30
CA LEU A 49 3.98 8.45 -3.50
C LEU A 49 4.56 7.12 -2.99
N LYS A 50 4.02 6.55 -1.91
CA LYS A 50 4.52 5.28 -1.34
C LYS A 50 3.92 4.04 -2.01
N CYS A 51 3.12 4.18 -3.07
CA CYS A 51 2.58 3.04 -3.80
C CYS A 51 3.00 2.96 -5.27
N PRO A 52 4.27 2.64 -5.54
CA PRO A 52 4.61 1.87 -6.74
C PRO A 52 4.10 0.42 -6.66
N THR A 53 3.74 -0.07 -5.47
CA THR A 53 3.51 -1.50 -5.20
C THR A 53 2.04 -1.90 -4.97
N GLN A 54 1.10 -0.95 -4.90
CA GLN A 54 -0.35 -1.25 -4.78
C GLN A 54 -1.08 -1.37 -6.12
N LEU A 55 -0.36 -1.48 -7.25
CA LEU A 55 -0.97 -1.88 -8.52
C LEU A 55 -1.58 -3.29 -8.52
N MET A 56 -1.44 -4.05 -7.42
CA MET A 56 -1.98 -5.41 -7.30
C MET A 56 -3.27 -5.54 -6.50
N LYS A 57 -3.73 -4.52 -5.75
CA LYS A 57 -4.96 -4.65 -4.95
C LYS A 57 -5.74 -3.33 -4.86
N GLY A 58 -6.62 -3.13 -5.83
CA GLY A 58 -7.83 -2.31 -5.64
C GLY A 58 -7.59 -0.82 -5.53
N TYR A 59 -6.96 -0.21 -6.53
CA TYR A 59 -7.16 1.21 -6.76
C TYR A 59 -8.51 1.37 -7.48
N ASP A 60 -9.48 1.99 -6.79
CA ASP A 60 -10.67 2.54 -7.42
C ASP A 60 -10.21 3.53 -8.50
N ILE A 61 -10.31 3.09 -9.74
CA ILE A 61 -9.93 3.87 -10.90
C ILE A 61 -11.04 4.92 -11.04
N ASP A 62 -10.69 6.19 -10.83
CA ASP A 62 -11.56 7.33 -11.11
C ASP A 62 -12.29 7.08 -12.43
N ALA A 63 -13.62 7.07 -12.38
CA ALA A 63 -14.54 6.61 -13.42
C ALA A 63 -14.43 7.35 -14.78
N ASN A 64 -13.50 8.30 -14.90
CA ASN A 64 -13.37 9.21 -16.03
C ASN A 64 -12.16 8.91 -16.94
N ASN A 65 -11.36 7.87 -16.68
CA ASN A 65 -10.20 7.53 -17.53
C ASN A 65 -9.94 6.01 -17.67
N THR A 66 -11.02 5.22 -17.74
CA THR A 66 -11.04 3.81 -17.32
C THR A 66 -10.68 2.75 -18.36
N GLY A 67 -10.53 3.04 -19.66
CA GLY A 67 -10.26 1.99 -20.66
C GLY A 67 -8.79 1.56 -20.73
N LYS A 68 -7.93 2.47 -21.20
CA LYS A 68 -6.55 2.13 -21.60
C LYS A 68 -5.63 1.78 -20.42
N ALA A 69 -5.85 2.38 -19.25
CA ALA A 69 -5.06 2.08 -18.07
C ALA A 69 -5.38 0.68 -17.50
N GLN A 70 -6.66 0.28 -17.50
CA GLN A 70 -7.07 -1.07 -17.09
C GLN A 70 -6.51 -2.15 -18.03
N GLU A 71 -6.56 -1.90 -19.35
CA GLU A 71 -6.02 -2.80 -20.37
C GLU A 71 -4.51 -3.01 -20.18
N LEU A 72 -3.74 -1.93 -19.99
CA LEU A 72 -2.29 -2.01 -19.74
C LEU A 72 -1.96 -2.83 -18.49
N HIS A 73 -2.73 -2.66 -17.41
CA HIS A 73 -2.54 -3.45 -16.18
C HIS A 73 -2.90 -4.92 -16.37
N HIS A 74 -3.91 -5.22 -17.18
CA HIS A 74 -4.30 -6.59 -17.51
C HIS A 74 -3.22 -7.29 -18.32
N GLU A 75 -2.69 -6.63 -19.35
CA GLU A 75 -1.60 -7.15 -20.18
C GLU A 75 -0.34 -7.39 -19.35
N MET A 76 0.06 -6.42 -18.54
CA MET A 76 1.22 -6.57 -17.64
C MET A 76 1.04 -7.72 -16.64
N ALA A 77 -0.17 -7.91 -16.09
CA ALA A 77 -0.46 -9.02 -15.18
C ALA A 77 -0.40 -10.38 -15.88
N LEU A 78 -0.84 -10.46 -17.14
CA LEU A 78 -0.72 -11.66 -17.97
C LEU A 78 0.74 -11.98 -18.28
N GLU A 79 1.53 -11.00 -18.70
CA GLU A 79 2.96 -11.16 -18.98
C GLU A 79 3.71 -11.68 -17.75
N LEU A 80 3.49 -11.08 -16.58
CA LEU A 80 4.08 -11.55 -15.32
C LEU A 80 3.69 -12.98 -14.98
N LYS A 81 2.43 -13.36 -15.24
CA LYS A 81 1.94 -14.73 -15.02
C LYS A 81 2.62 -15.73 -15.97
N TYR A 82 2.84 -15.36 -17.22
CA TYR A 82 3.57 -16.22 -18.18
C TYR A 82 5.05 -16.33 -17.83
N ALA A 83 5.70 -15.22 -17.48
CA ALA A 83 7.09 -15.22 -17.02
C ALA A 83 7.28 -16.12 -15.78
N ALA A 84 6.35 -16.08 -14.82
CA ALA A 84 6.40 -16.95 -13.64
C ALA A 84 6.28 -18.44 -14.01
N LYS A 85 5.42 -18.79 -14.98
CA LYS A 85 5.29 -20.17 -15.47
C LYS A 85 6.56 -20.63 -16.17
N GLU A 86 7.16 -19.77 -17.00
CA GLU A 86 8.40 -20.07 -17.71
C GLU A 86 9.56 -20.32 -16.74
N LEU A 87 9.68 -19.50 -15.70
CA LEU A 87 10.66 -19.72 -14.63
C LEU A 87 10.48 -21.08 -13.94
N CYS A 88 9.24 -21.51 -13.67
CA CYS A 88 8.98 -22.83 -13.10
C CYS A 88 9.42 -23.97 -14.04
N ILE A 89 9.18 -23.82 -15.35
CA ILE A 89 9.61 -24.80 -16.36
C ILE A 89 11.13 -24.89 -16.40
N LEU A 90 11.81 -23.74 -16.49
CA LEU A 90 13.28 -23.67 -16.52
C LEU A 90 13.90 -24.25 -15.25
N ARG A 91 13.32 -23.94 -14.08
CA ARG A 91 13.75 -24.50 -12.79
C ARG A 91 13.62 -26.02 -12.77
N ARG A 92 12.50 -26.56 -13.26
CA ARG A 92 12.28 -28.01 -13.32
C ARG A 92 13.26 -28.69 -14.27
N ALA A 93 13.52 -28.10 -15.43
CA ALA A 93 14.51 -28.61 -16.38
C ALA A 93 15.92 -28.61 -15.78
N LYS A 94 16.29 -27.52 -15.09
CA LYS A 94 17.59 -27.42 -14.42
C LYS A 94 17.74 -28.46 -13.32
N LEU A 95 16.72 -28.64 -12.47
CA LEU A 95 16.73 -29.67 -11.43
C LEU A 95 16.89 -31.07 -12.03
N LYS A 96 16.17 -31.38 -13.11
CA LYS A 96 16.30 -32.67 -13.79
C LYS A 96 17.73 -32.91 -14.28
N SER A 97 18.37 -31.90 -14.89
CA SER A 97 19.78 -32.03 -15.32
C SER A 97 20.76 -32.21 -14.16
N LEU A 98 20.54 -31.53 -13.03
CA LEU A 98 21.39 -31.69 -11.86
C LEU A 98 21.28 -33.10 -11.28
N LEU A 99 20.06 -33.61 -11.12
CA LEU A 99 19.81 -34.97 -10.65
C LEU A 99 20.42 -36.02 -11.57
N GLU A 100 20.35 -35.81 -12.89
CA GLU A 100 20.98 -36.72 -13.85
C GLU A 100 22.50 -36.73 -13.71
N ASN A 101 23.11 -35.56 -13.52
CA ASN A 101 24.55 -35.47 -13.29
C ASN A 101 24.97 -36.15 -11.98
N GLU A 102 24.24 -35.92 -10.89
CA GLU A 102 24.48 -36.57 -9.60
C GLU A 102 24.33 -38.09 -9.72
N ARG A 103 23.31 -38.57 -10.45
CA ARG A 103 23.11 -40.00 -10.71
C ARG A 103 24.33 -40.63 -11.40
N LEU A 104 24.85 -39.98 -12.45
CA LEU A 104 26.02 -40.46 -13.19
C LEU A 104 27.28 -40.47 -12.32
N GLN A 105 27.47 -39.45 -11.47
CA GLN A 105 28.58 -39.40 -10.53
C GLN A 105 28.52 -40.56 -9.53
N HIS A 106 27.37 -40.78 -8.91
CA HIS A 106 27.20 -41.88 -7.96
C HIS A 106 27.31 -43.26 -8.59
N GLU A 107 26.85 -43.43 -9.84
CA GLU A 107 27.04 -44.68 -10.58
C GLU A 107 28.53 -44.95 -10.82
N ALA A 108 29.31 -43.92 -11.18
CA ALA A 108 30.76 -44.06 -11.35
C ALA A 108 31.48 -44.40 -10.02
N GLU A 109 31.08 -43.77 -8.92
CA GLU A 109 31.62 -44.05 -7.58
C GLU A 109 31.32 -45.49 -7.16
N LEU A 110 30.07 -45.95 -7.30
CA LEU A 110 29.69 -47.31 -6.95
C LEU A 110 30.40 -48.34 -7.82
N ASN A 111 30.51 -48.09 -9.13
CA ASN A 111 31.24 -48.97 -10.04
C ASN A 111 32.71 -49.12 -9.62
N SER A 112 33.35 -48.06 -9.12
CA SER A 112 34.71 -48.12 -8.58
C SER A 112 34.84 -49.04 -7.34
N MET A 113 33.75 -49.18 -6.58
CA MET A 113 33.65 -50.06 -5.42
C MET A 113 33.14 -51.48 -5.78
N GLY A 114 32.87 -51.75 -7.06
CA GLY A 114 32.27 -52.99 -7.54
C GLY A 114 30.79 -53.15 -7.20
N LEU A 115 30.11 -52.05 -6.86
CA LEU A 115 28.68 -51.97 -6.58
C LEU A 115 27.94 -51.30 -7.75
N ALA A 116 26.62 -51.46 -7.84
CA ALA A 116 25.81 -50.82 -8.88
C ALA A 116 24.45 -50.35 -8.33
N ILE A 117 23.92 -49.27 -8.92
CA ILE A 117 22.58 -48.78 -8.61
C ILE A 117 21.55 -49.69 -9.25
N GLN A 118 20.54 -50.12 -8.47
CA GLN A 118 19.37 -50.83 -8.99
C GLN A 118 18.55 -49.90 -9.88
N LYS A 119 18.39 -50.25 -11.17
CA LYS A 119 17.71 -49.41 -12.18
C LYS A 119 16.21 -49.70 -12.30
N ASP A 120 15.77 -50.82 -11.76
CA ASP A 120 14.39 -51.28 -11.84
C ASP A 120 13.75 -51.23 -10.45
N LEU A 121 12.86 -50.25 -10.27
CA LEU A 121 11.71 -50.17 -9.36
C LEU A 121 11.30 -48.69 -9.31
N PHE A 122 10.52 -48.25 -10.32
CA PHE A 122 9.49 -47.20 -10.34
C PHE A 122 9.21 -46.81 -11.80
#